data_AF-A0A1I6LYX0-F1
#
_entry.id   AF-A0A1I6LYX0-F1
#
_cell.length_a   1.000
_cell.length_b   1.000
_cell.length_c   1.000
_cell.angle_alpha   90.00
_cell.angle_beta   90.00
_cell.angle_gamma   90.00
#
_symmetry.space_group_name_H-M   'P 1'
#
loop_
_entity.id
_entity.type
_entity.pdbx_description
1 polymer ?
#
loop_
_entity_poly.entity_id
_entity_poly.type
_entity_poly.pdbx_seq_one_letter_code
_entity_poly.pdbx_strand_id
1 'polypeptide(L)'
;MHDAFAALARAATATPTPEPTVDPTLVTPGPAGFVVIALLAVAVVALVWDMMRRIRRGRVRADIKEELEAEQQAAEAIEATDVDDQSIDPDQKPSG
;
A
#
# COMPACT_ATOMS: atom_id res chain seq x y z
N MET A 1 -13.82 -10.14 -70.22
CA MET A 1 -12.90 -9.69 -69.13
C MET A 1 -13.57 -8.72 -68.15
N HIS A 2 -14.52 -7.89 -68.58
CA HIS A 2 -15.27 -7.00 -67.67
C HIS A 2 -16.18 -7.76 -66.70
N ASP A 3 -16.74 -8.91 -67.10
CA ASP A 3 -17.62 -9.70 -66.23
C ASP A 3 -16.88 -10.32 -65.04
N ALA A 4 -15.62 -10.70 -65.24
CA ALA A 4 -14.77 -11.22 -64.16
C ALA A 4 -14.44 -10.12 -63.14
N PHE A 5 -14.17 -8.89 -63.61
CA PHE A 5 -13.97 -7.74 -62.75
C PHE A 5 -15.24 -7.34 -62.01
N ALA A 6 -16.40 -7.38 -62.67
CA ALA A 6 -17.69 -7.10 -62.05
C ALA A 6 -18.05 -8.16 -60.99
N ALA A 7 -17.77 -9.43 -61.24
CA ALA A 7 -17.94 -10.51 -60.28
C ALA A 7 -17.03 -10.34 -59.06
N LEU A 8 -15.75 -9.99 -59.28
CA LEU A 8 -14.80 -9.74 -58.20
C LEU A 8 -15.18 -8.51 -57.36
N ALA A 9 -15.63 -7.43 -57.99
CA ALA A 9 -16.10 -6.23 -57.29
C ALA A 9 -17.34 -6.52 -56.43
N ARG A 10 -18.25 -7.39 -56.89
CA ARG A 10 -19.44 -7.80 -56.14
C ARG A 10 -19.11 -8.78 -55.00
N ALA A 11 -18.09 -9.62 -55.17
CA ALA A 11 -17.57 -10.49 -54.13
C ALA A 11 -16.83 -9.68 -53.04
N ALA A 12 -16.10 -8.63 -53.43
CA ALA A 12 -15.37 -7.76 -52.48
C ALA A 12 -16.31 -6.93 -51.59
N THR A 13 -17.54 -6.61 -52.05
CA THR A 13 -18.55 -5.91 -51.24
C THR A 13 -19.42 -6.85 -50.41
N ALA A 14 -19.43 -8.15 -50.70
CA ALA A 14 -20.11 -9.17 -49.91
C ALA A 14 -19.26 -9.58 -48.71
N THR A 15 -19.09 -8.69 -47.72
CA THR A 15 -18.56 -9.10 -46.42
C THR A 15 -19.68 -9.83 -45.68
N PRO A 16 -19.57 -11.14 -45.39
CA PRO A 16 -20.57 -11.81 -44.56
C PRO A 16 -20.57 -11.14 -43.19
N THR A 17 -21.72 -10.58 -42.78
CA THR A 17 -21.90 -10.14 -41.40
C THR A 17 -21.81 -11.39 -40.53
N PRO A 18 -20.86 -11.47 -39.58
CA PRO A 18 -20.80 -12.60 -38.68
C PRO A 18 -22.08 -12.62 -37.86
N GLU A 19 -22.87 -13.69 -37.96
CA GLU A 19 -23.96 -13.90 -37.02
C GLU A 19 -23.37 -14.20 -35.64
N PRO A 20 -23.81 -13.49 -34.58
CA PRO A 20 -23.38 -13.80 -33.23
C PRO A 20 -23.84 -15.21 -32.86
N THR A 21 -22.87 -16.14 -32.77
CA THR A 21 -23.10 -17.52 -32.31
C THR A 21 -23.24 -17.62 -30.79
N VAL A 22 -22.98 -16.52 -30.07
CA VAL A 22 -23.09 -16.40 -28.61
C VAL A 22 -23.86 -15.13 -28.27
N ASP A 23 -24.76 -15.21 -27.29
CA ASP A 23 -25.55 -14.08 -26.81
C ASP A 23 -24.62 -12.96 -26.28
N PRO A 24 -24.73 -11.70 -26.78
CA PRO A 24 -23.87 -10.59 -26.35
C PRO A 24 -24.05 -10.21 -24.87
N THR A 25 -25.17 -10.56 -24.25
CA THR A 25 -25.40 -10.35 -22.80
C THR A 25 -24.62 -11.33 -21.93
N LEU A 26 -24.08 -12.39 -22.52
CA LEU A 26 -23.32 -13.44 -21.83
C LEU A 26 -21.87 -13.00 -21.53
N VAL A 27 -21.34 -12.04 -22.29
CA VAL A 27 -19.94 -11.57 -22.16
C VAL A 27 -19.79 -10.22 -21.46
N THR A 28 -20.90 -9.55 -21.17
CA THR A 28 -20.89 -8.28 -20.46
C THR A 28 -21.42 -8.55 -19.05
N PRO A 29 -20.65 -8.33 -17.98
CA PRO A 29 -21.22 -8.41 -16.64
C PRO A 29 -22.36 -7.41 -16.57
N GLY A 30 -23.60 -7.90 -16.51
CA GLY A 30 -24.79 -7.06 -16.40
C GLY A 30 -24.76 -6.21 -15.13
N PRO A 31 -25.85 -5.50 -14.79
CA PRO A 31 -25.91 -4.64 -13.61
C PRO A 31 -25.41 -5.32 -12.32
N ALA A 32 -25.68 -6.62 -12.16
CA ALA A 32 -25.19 -7.42 -11.04
C ALA A 32 -23.65 -7.51 -10.98
N GLY A 33 -22.97 -7.73 -12.11
CA GLY A 33 -21.51 -7.80 -12.15
C GLY A 33 -20.84 -6.44 -11.90
N PHE A 34 -21.47 -5.35 -12.35
CA PHE A 34 -21.03 -3.99 -11.97
C PHE A 34 -21.14 -3.75 -10.47
N VAL A 35 -22.23 -4.18 -9.83
CA VAL A 35 -22.38 -4.07 -8.37
C VAL A 35 -21.29 -4.87 -7.64
N VAL A 36 -20.97 -6.09 -8.10
CA VAL A 36 -19.88 -6.89 -7.52
C VAL A 36 -18.53 -6.17 -7.63
N ILE A 37 -18.20 -5.62 -8.80
CA ILE A 37 -16.94 -4.87 -8.99
C ILE A 37 -16.92 -3.59 -8.15
N ALA A 38 -18.05 -2.87 -8.06
CA ALA A 38 -18.16 -1.69 -7.22
C ALA A 38 -17.90 -2.01 -5.74
N LEU A 39 -18.48 -3.11 -5.23
CA LEU A 39 -18.23 -3.57 -3.86
C LEU A 39 -16.77 -3.99 -3.65
N LEU A 40 -16.16 -4.68 -4.62
CA LEU A 40 -14.73 -5.01 -4.57
C LEU A 40 -13.86 -3.74 -4.52
N ALA A 41 -14.16 -2.73 -5.33
CA ALA A 41 -13.45 -1.46 -5.30
C ALA A 41 -13.57 -0.78 -3.92
N VAL A 42 -14.78 -0.75 -3.34
CA VAL A 42 -14.99 -0.24 -1.98
C VAL A 42 -14.18 -1.04 -0.95
N ALA A 43 -14.17 -2.37 -1.04
CA ALA A 43 -13.40 -3.21 -0.14
C ALA A 43 -11.89 -2.93 -0.23
N VAL A 44 -11.36 -2.73 -1.44
CA VAL A 44 -9.95 -2.37 -1.65
C VAL A 44 -9.65 -0.98 -1.05
N VAL A 45 -10.50 0.02 -1.29
CA VAL A 45 -10.34 1.35 -0.70
C VAL A 45 -10.40 1.29 0.83
N ALA A 46 -11.34 0.53 1.39
CA ALA A 46 -11.47 0.31 2.82
C ALA A 46 -10.23 -0.39 3.39
N LEU A 47 -9.65 -1.35 2.68
CA LEU A 47 -8.40 -2.02 3.07
C LEU A 47 -7.23 -1.04 3.10
N VAL A 48 -7.09 -0.19 2.08
CA VAL A 48 -6.04 0.84 2.05
C VAL A 48 -6.23 1.82 3.21
N TRP A 49 -7.47 2.25 3.46
CA TRP A 49 -7.77 3.14 4.57
C TRP A 49 -7.52 2.49 5.93
N ASP A 50 -7.89 1.21 6.10
CA ASP A 50 -7.59 0.42 7.28
C ASP A 50 -6.08 0.32 7.49
N MET A 51 -5.31 0.01 6.45
CA MET A 51 -3.85 -0.07 6.52
C MET A 51 -3.24 1.28 6.91
N MET A 52 -3.70 2.39 6.33
CA MET A 52 -3.26 3.73 6.72
C MET A 52 -3.60 4.05 8.18
N ARG A 53 -4.81 3.73 8.63
CA ARG A 53 -5.27 3.92 10.01
C ARG A 53 -4.49 3.05 10.99
N ARG A 54 -4.23 1.80 10.63
CA ARG A 54 -3.43 0.84 11.40
C ARG A 54 -2.00 1.33 11.57
N ILE A 55 -1.36 1.77 10.49
CA ILE A 55 0.00 2.33 10.53
C ILE A 55 0.05 3.56 11.45
N ARG A 56 -0.90 4.49 11.29
CA ARG A 56 -0.95 5.70 12.11
C ARG A 56 -1.22 5.39 13.59
N ARG A 57 -2.03 4.37 13.89
CA ARG A 57 -2.28 3.90 15.26
C ARG A 57 -1.09 3.16 15.88
N GLY A 58 -0.33 2.42 15.07
CA GLY A 58 0.85 1.67 15.53
C GLY A 58 2.03 2.58 15.88
N ARG A 59 2.26 3.62 15.06
CA ARG A 59 3.39 4.55 15.26
C ARG A 59 3.26 5.41 16.50
N VAL A 60 2.08 5.97 16.78
CA VAL A 60 1.86 6.81 17.99
C VAL A 60 2.31 6.11 19.28
N ARG A 61 2.15 4.78 19.38
CA ARG A 61 2.59 4.04 20.57
C ARG A 61 4.09 3.71 20.56
N ALA A 62 4.68 3.54 19.38
CA ALA A 62 6.11 3.28 19.23
C ALA A 62 6.91 4.56 19.47
N ASP A 63 6.48 5.67 18.89
CA ASP A 63 7.16 6.97 19.00
C ASP A 63 7.23 7.45 20.46
N ILE A 64 6.14 7.31 21.24
CA ILE A 64 6.12 7.64 22.68
C ILE A 64 7.05 6.73 23.48
N LYS A 65 7.11 5.44 23.12
CA LYS A 65 7.96 4.48 23.81
C LYS A 65 9.44 4.76 23.53
N GLU A 66 9.78 5.13 22.31
CA GLU A 66 11.13 5.49 21.90
C GLU A 66 11.63 6.77 22.60
N GLU A 67 10.77 7.78 22.75
CA GLU A 67 11.08 9.00 23.51
C GLU A 67 11.32 8.70 25.00
N LEU A 68 10.48 7.87 25.63
CA LEU A 68 10.66 7.43 27.01
C LEU A 68 11.94 6.60 27.22
N GLU A 69 12.27 5.71 26.28
CA GLU A 69 13.50 4.92 26.34
C GLU A 69 14.75 5.80 26.15
N ALA A 70 14.68 6.81 25.27
CA ALA A 70 15.75 7.78 25.08
C ALA A 70 15.98 8.67 26.31
N GLU A 71 14.90 9.13 26.97
CA GLU A 71 15.00 9.87 28.23
C GLU A 71 15.61 9.02 29.35
N GLN A 72 15.21 7.74 29.47
CA GLN A 72 15.78 6.83 30.46
C GLN A 72 17.27 6.56 30.21
N GLN A 73 17.66 6.33 28.95
CA GLN A 73 19.07 6.15 28.58
C GLN A 73 19.90 7.41 28.84
N ALA A 74 19.34 8.58 28.55
CA ALA A 74 20.00 9.85 28.86
C ALA A 74 20.17 10.03 30.37
N ALA A 75 19.16 9.66 31.18
CA ALA A 75 19.23 9.71 32.63
C ALA A 75 20.29 8.73 33.18
N GLU A 76 20.31 7.48 32.71
CA GLU A 76 21.32 6.49 33.09
C GLU A 76 22.74 6.92 32.68
N ALA A 77 22.90 7.53 31.50
CA ALA A 77 24.19 8.03 31.05
C ALA A 77 24.70 9.19 31.93
N ILE A 78 23.81 10.11 32.34
CA ILE A 78 24.16 11.19 33.26
C ILE A 78 24.54 10.62 34.63
N GLU A 79 23.77 9.68 35.15
CA GLU A 79 24.08 9.00 36.43
C GLU A 79 25.43 8.28 36.37
N ALA A 80 25.72 7.57 35.28
CA ALA A 80 27.00 6.89 35.10
C ALA A 80 28.18 7.89 35.08
N THR A 81 28.03 9.04 34.41
CA THR A 81 29.08 10.07 34.40
C THR A 81 29.31 10.73 35.77
N ASP A 82 28.25 10.95 36.56
CA ASP A 82 28.35 11.51 37.91
C ASP A 82 29.04 10.54 38.89
N VAL A 83 28.76 9.24 38.76
CA VAL A 83 29.43 8.20 39.55
C VAL A 83 30.92 8.07 39.19
N ASP A 84 31.27 8.16 37.91
CA ASP A 84 32.66 8.11 37.46
C ASP A 84 33.47 9.31 37.99
N ASP A 85 32.93 10.53 37.93
CA ASP A 85 33.58 11.73 38.48
C ASP A 85 33.78 11.65 40.00
N GLN A 86 32.81 11.10 40.75
CA GLN A 86 32.96 10.87 42.19
C GLN A 86 33.99 9.79 42.54
N SER A 87 34.25 8.84 41.63
CA SER A 87 35.26 7.79 41.82
C SER A 87 36.70 8.27 41.55
N ILE A 88 36.86 9.34 40.77
CA ILE A 88 38.14 9.88 40.35
C ILE A 88 38.64 10.98 41.30
N ASP A 89 37.77 11.61 42.10
CA ASP A 89 38.18 12.65 43.07
C ASP A 89 39.10 12.05 44.16
N PRO A 90 40.41 12.38 44.15
CA PRO A 90 41.37 11.86 45.10
C PRO A 90 41.52 12.79 46.31
N ASP A 91 40.44 13.35 46.85
CA ASP A 91 40.51 14.27 48.00
C ASP A 91 40.70 13.57 49.37
N GLN A 92 41.23 12.33 49.37
CA GLN A 92 42.04 11.87 50.49
C GLN A 92 43.46 12.46 50.37
N LYS A 93 43.58 13.75 50.71
CA LYS A 93 44.88 14.31 51.12
C LYS A 93 45.32 13.55 52.38
N PRO A 94 46.50 12.91 52.40
CA PRO A 94 47.03 12.39 53.64
C PRO A 94 47.32 13.58 54.55
N SER A 95 46.54 13.73 55.63
CA SER A 95 46.93 14.58 56.74
C SER A 95 48.04 13.83 57.50
N GLY A 96 49.25 14.38 57.47
CA GLY A 96 50.42 13.80 58.14
C GLY A 96 51.72 14.43 57.70
#